data_AF-A0A8T4CAJ7-F1
#
_entry.id   AF-A0A8T4CAJ7-F1
#
_cell.length_a   1.000
_cell.length_b   1.000
_cell.length_c   1.000
_cell.angle_alpha   90.00
_cell.angle_beta   90.00
_cell.angle_gamma   90.00
#
_symmetry.space_group_name_H-M   'P 1'
#
loop_
_entity.id
_entity.type
_entity.pdbx_description
1 polymer ?
#
loop_
_entity_poly.entity_id
_entity_poly.type
_entity_poly.pdbx_seq_one_letter_code
_entity_poly.pdbx_strand_id
1 'polypeptide(L)'
;MSWKNAADEEVARLDRARIVWYEAVNRHKGTTGGSLPTSLLFHKVTTLAVFRLRDKGIKFPFPHSWYLYGTEAEGTRKSILFRPDVTGRKTVVEWIDDIPELLPGDSEADAIRSEIYGILSERPKAETLVDEVYERAPFEFQRKYRFLRICIGTTGRGSRFQRECESVNPWALLLGALDTFPADHFHRLTRLIPAFKEAVNVAWNTSPPDRNRTMELVEAFWKLFCCHLRLDRDGHELIPSAQFKAWQEIAESRLVKWDRIFGDIVVELAGTSGEVASNRFLGPIEEKRRREQLEERKTIDEALEVIGENRATLDTVAGMPRRQ
;
A
#
# COMPACT_ATOMS: atom_id res chain seq x y z
N MET A 1 -27.96 -22.73 -22.68
CA MET A 1 -27.42 -21.46 -22.14
C MET A 1 -26.25 -21.04 -23.01
N SER A 2 -26.35 -19.88 -23.63
CA SER A 2 -25.48 -19.41 -24.72
C SER A 2 -24.20 -18.77 -24.18
N TRP A 3 -23.04 -19.30 -24.58
CA TRP A 3 -21.73 -18.73 -24.26
C TRP A 3 -21.52 -17.32 -24.82
N LYS A 4 -22.31 -16.88 -25.82
CA LYS A 4 -22.27 -15.50 -26.34
C LYS A 4 -22.74 -14.48 -25.31
N ASN A 5 -23.78 -14.79 -24.53
CA ASN A 5 -24.32 -13.84 -23.56
C ASN A 5 -23.34 -13.56 -22.41
N ALA A 6 -22.52 -14.53 -22.01
CA ALA A 6 -21.55 -14.35 -20.95
C ALA A 6 -20.35 -13.48 -21.39
N ALA A 7 -19.87 -13.68 -22.63
CA ALA A 7 -18.80 -12.88 -23.21
C ALA A 7 -19.24 -11.43 -23.45
N ASP A 8 -20.45 -11.22 -23.97
CA ASP A 8 -20.99 -9.87 -24.20
C ASP A 8 -21.25 -9.14 -22.87
N GLU A 9 -21.70 -9.84 -21.83
CA GLU A 9 -21.81 -9.29 -20.46
C GLU A 9 -20.44 -8.94 -19.85
N GLU A 10 -19.40 -9.75 -20.08
CA GLU A 10 -18.05 -9.48 -19.59
C GLU A 10 -17.42 -8.27 -20.28
N VAL A 11 -17.60 -8.15 -21.60
CA VAL A 11 -17.16 -6.98 -22.39
C VAL A 11 -17.88 -5.71 -21.90
N ALA A 12 -19.20 -5.73 -21.78
CA ALA A 12 -19.97 -4.59 -21.27
C ALA A 12 -19.56 -4.18 -19.84
N ARG A 13 -19.25 -5.16 -18.98
CA ARG A 13 -18.76 -4.92 -17.62
C ARG A 13 -17.39 -4.26 -17.58
N LEU A 14 -16.47 -4.67 -18.45
CA LEU A 14 -15.14 -4.05 -18.57
C LEU A 14 -15.23 -2.62 -19.12
N ASP A 15 -16.17 -2.34 -20.00
CA ASP A 15 -16.39 -0.99 -20.54
C ASP A 15 -16.88 0.00 -19.47
N ARG A 16 -17.69 -0.42 -18.49
CA ARG A 16 -18.09 0.46 -17.36
C ARG A 16 -16.90 0.94 -16.53
N ALA A 17 -15.95 0.05 -16.23
CA ALA A 17 -14.73 0.42 -15.53
C ALA A 17 -13.89 1.41 -16.35
N ARG A 18 -13.81 1.21 -17.67
CA ARG A 18 -13.12 2.13 -18.60
C ARG A 18 -13.78 3.51 -18.61
N ILE A 19 -15.11 3.60 -18.62
CA ILE A 19 -15.85 4.87 -18.53
C ILE A 19 -15.50 5.58 -17.21
N VAL A 20 -15.53 4.88 -16.08
CA VAL A 20 -15.15 5.46 -14.76
C VAL A 20 -13.74 6.05 -14.81
N TRP A 21 -12.77 5.30 -15.34
CA TRP A 21 -11.38 5.76 -15.42
C TRP A 21 -11.21 6.94 -16.38
N TYR A 22 -11.79 6.84 -17.57
CA TYR A 22 -11.77 7.89 -18.59
C TYR A 22 -12.34 9.20 -18.04
N GLU A 23 -13.52 9.14 -17.43
CA GLU A 23 -14.20 10.30 -16.86
C GLU A 23 -13.40 10.91 -15.70
N ALA A 24 -12.85 10.09 -14.81
CA ALA A 24 -12.04 10.59 -13.70
C ALA A 24 -10.80 11.37 -14.18
N VAL A 25 -10.13 10.91 -15.24
CA VAL A 25 -8.96 11.61 -15.81
C VAL A 25 -9.38 12.86 -16.57
N ASN A 26 -10.30 12.73 -17.53
CA ASN A 26 -10.64 13.82 -18.44
C ASN A 26 -11.43 14.94 -17.75
N ARG A 27 -12.32 14.60 -16.82
CA ARG A 27 -13.03 15.61 -16.04
C ARG A 27 -12.08 16.38 -15.14
N HIS A 28 -11.13 15.69 -14.51
CA HIS A 28 -10.09 16.36 -13.73
C HIS A 28 -9.30 17.35 -14.59
N LYS A 29 -8.78 16.92 -15.75
CA LYS A 29 -8.08 17.79 -16.71
C LYS A 29 -8.92 19.01 -17.09
N GLY A 30 -10.20 18.82 -17.40
CA GLY A 30 -11.11 19.91 -17.74
C GLY A 30 -11.28 20.92 -16.60
N THR A 31 -11.37 20.45 -15.34
CA THR A 31 -11.53 21.33 -14.17
C THR A 31 -10.27 22.05 -13.72
N THR A 32 -9.08 21.52 -14.04
CA THR A 32 -7.77 22.04 -13.60
C THR A 32 -6.97 22.71 -14.72
N GLY A 33 -7.59 22.98 -15.87
CA GLY A 33 -6.92 23.63 -17.01
C GLY A 33 -5.84 22.77 -17.67
N GLY A 34 -6.04 21.45 -17.69
CA GLY A 34 -5.16 20.49 -18.38
C GLY A 34 -4.21 19.71 -17.46
N SER A 35 -4.21 19.97 -16.16
CA SER A 35 -3.34 19.22 -15.22
C SER A 35 -3.81 17.78 -15.05
N LEU A 36 -2.87 16.84 -14.95
CA LEU A 36 -3.17 15.43 -14.70
C LEU A 36 -3.49 15.17 -13.22
N PRO A 37 -4.46 14.28 -12.90
CA PRO A 37 -4.72 13.89 -11.53
C PRO A 37 -3.54 13.15 -10.92
N THR A 38 -3.34 13.29 -9.62
CA THR A 38 -2.41 12.44 -8.88
C THR A 38 -2.97 11.02 -8.75
N SER A 39 -2.10 10.02 -8.61
CA SER A 39 -2.50 8.63 -8.38
C SER A 39 -3.47 8.52 -7.19
N LEU A 40 -3.13 9.15 -6.06
CA LEU A 40 -4.01 9.19 -4.89
C LEU A 40 -5.41 9.72 -5.23
N LEU A 41 -5.49 10.88 -5.88
CA LEU A 41 -6.78 11.49 -6.21
C LEU A 41 -7.59 10.58 -7.15
N PHE A 42 -6.96 10.10 -8.22
CA PHE A 42 -7.58 9.21 -9.20
C PHE A 42 -8.16 7.95 -8.54
N HIS A 43 -7.38 7.29 -7.69
CA HIS A 43 -7.85 6.09 -7.01
C HIS A 43 -9.02 6.36 -6.06
N LYS A 44 -8.99 7.48 -5.32
CA LYS A 44 -10.07 7.79 -4.38
C LYS A 44 -11.35 8.25 -5.06
N VAL A 45 -11.25 9.09 -6.09
CA VAL A 45 -12.41 9.50 -6.90
C VAL A 45 -13.09 8.29 -7.55
N THR A 46 -12.31 7.43 -8.20
CA THR A 46 -12.87 6.27 -8.90
C THR A 46 -13.47 5.24 -7.94
N THR A 47 -12.81 4.97 -6.81
CA THR A 47 -13.33 4.07 -5.78
C THR A 47 -14.64 4.60 -5.17
N LEU A 48 -14.69 5.89 -4.83
CA LEU A 48 -15.88 6.51 -4.25
C LEU A 48 -17.06 6.53 -5.22
N ALA A 49 -16.80 6.85 -6.50
CA ALA A 49 -17.83 6.80 -7.54
C ALA A 49 -18.45 5.41 -7.65
N VAL A 50 -17.63 4.36 -7.62
CA VAL A 50 -18.12 2.97 -7.68
C VAL A 50 -18.98 2.61 -6.47
N PHE A 51 -18.65 3.08 -5.27
CA PHE A 51 -19.54 2.88 -4.11
C PHE A 51 -20.87 3.59 -4.28
N ARG A 52 -20.88 4.83 -4.73
CA ARG A 52 -22.12 5.59 -4.95
C ARG A 52 -22.98 4.96 -6.05
N LEU A 53 -22.37 4.44 -7.12
CA LEU A 53 -23.06 3.69 -8.17
C LEU A 53 -23.65 2.38 -7.64
N ARG A 54 -22.91 1.66 -6.78
CA ARG A 54 -23.39 0.44 -6.13
C ARG A 54 -24.60 0.70 -5.23
N ASP A 55 -24.58 1.79 -4.47
CA ASP A 55 -25.72 2.22 -3.65
C ASP A 55 -26.97 2.52 -4.51
N LYS A 56 -26.77 2.86 -5.79
CA LYS A 56 -27.84 3.04 -6.80
C LYS A 56 -28.21 1.76 -7.55
N GLY A 57 -27.65 0.61 -7.17
CA GLY A 57 -27.92 -0.68 -7.82
C GLY A 57 -27.08 -0.96 -9.08
N ILE A 58 -26.22 -0.02 -9.51
CA ILE A 58 -25.33 -0.21 -10.66
C ILE A 58 -24.07 -0.93 -10.18
N LYS A 59 -23.93 -2.20 -10.58
CA LYS A 59 -22.84 -3.07 -10.13
C LYS A 59 -22.04 -3.55 -11.32
N PHE A 60 -20.75 -3.25 -11.31
CA PHE A 60 -19.80 -3.76 -12.28
C PHE A 60 -18.46 -4.03 -11.63
N PRO A 61 -17.62 -4.85 -12.27
CA PRO A 61 -16.29 -5.18 -11.80
C PRO A 61 -15.41 -3.94 -11.68
N PHE A 62 -14.83 -3.70 -10.51
CA PHE A 62 -13.89 -2.60 -10.35
C PHE A 62 -12.76 -2.96 -9.38
N PRO A 63 -11.48 -2.83 -9.79
CA PRO A 63 -10.36 -3.04 -8.90
C PRO A 63 -10.29 -1.90 -7.87
N HIS A 64 -10.80 -2.14 -6.67
CA HIS A 64 -10.80 -1.18 -5.56
C HIS A 64 -9.39 -0.90 -5.05
N SER A 65 -9.15 0.34 -4.64
CA SER A 65 -7.88 0.76 -4.04
C SER A 65 -8.13 1.40 -2.67
N TRP A 66 -8.53 0.56 -1.72
CA TRP A 66 -8.82 0.96 -0.34
C TRP A 66 -7.59 1.53 0.37
N TYR A 67 -6.40 1.05 0.04
CA TYR A 67 -5.19 1.21 0.85
C TYR A 67 -3.97 1.74 0.06
N LEU A 68 -2.93 2.17 0.81
CA LEU A 68 -1.58 2.52 0.34
C LEU A 68 -1.54 3.36 -0.95
N TYR A 69 -2.12 4.57 -0.88
CA TYR A 69 -2.10 5.62 -1.92
C TYR A 69 -2.51 5.19 -3.36
N GLY A 70 -3.04 3.98 -3.55
CA GLY A 70 -3.34 3.42 -4.87
C GLY A 70 -2.11 2.91 -5.65
N THR A 71 -0.90 2.97 -5.09
CA THR A 71 0.36 2.70 -5.81
C THR A 71 0.59 1.25 -6.23
N GLU A 72 -0.23 0.28 -5.83
CA GLU A 72 0.00 -1.15 -6.18
C GLU A 72 -1.04 -1.74 -7.15
N ALA A 73 -1.91 -0.91 -7.74
CA ALA A 73 -2.90 -1.34 -8.75
C ALA A 73 -2.37 -1.31 -10.20
N GLU A 74 -1.07 -1.01 -10.39
CA GLU A 74 -0.42 -0.69 -11.66
C GLU A 74 -0.49 -1.80 -12.74
N GLY A 75 -0.70 -3.07 -12.35
CA GLY A 75 -0.67 -4.19 -13.30
C GLY A 75 -1.97 -4.49 -14.06
N THR A 76 -3.10 -3.85 -13.71
CA THR A 76 -4.43 -4.29 -14.21
C THR A 76 -5.00 -3.47 -15.36
N ARG A 77 -4.41 -2.33 -15.71
CA ARG A 77 -5.08 -1.30 -16.53
C ARG A 77 -4.26 -0.90 -17.75
N LYS A 78 -4.44 -1.59 -18.88
CA LYS A 78 -3.77 -1.22 -20.15
C LYS A 78 -4.12 0.19 -20.62
N SER A 79 -5.29 0.71 -20.23
CA SER A 79 -5.77 2.03 -20.65
C SER A 79 -5.25 3.20 -19.82
N ILE A 80 -4.52 2.94 -18.74
CA ILE A 80 -4.03 3.94 -17.79
C ILE A 80 -2.52 3.88 -17.67
N LEU A 81 -1.86 5.03 -17.84
CA LEU A 81 -0.44 5.20 -17.57
C LEU A 81 -0.22 5.92 -16.25
N PHE A 82 0.54 5.29 -15.36
CA PHE A 82 1.08 5.90 -14.16
C PHE A 82 2.51 6.36 -14.43
N ARG A 83 2.82 7.62 -14.19
CA ARG A 83 4.18 8.16 -14.38
C ARG A 83 4.54 9.21 -13.33
N PRO A 84 5.83 9.39 -13.03
CA PRO A 84 6.27 10.52 -12.22
C PRO A 84 5.81 11.84 -12.86
N ASP A 85 5.44 12.81 -12.02
CA ASP A 85 5.20 14.17 -12.45
C ASP A 85 6.52 14.87 -12.81
N VAL A 86 6.42 16.12 -13.30
CA VAL A 86 7.59 16.93 -13.68
C VAL A 86 8.59 17.13 -12.53
N THR A 87 8.13 17.04 -11.27
CA THR A 87 8.99 17.19 -10.09
C THR A 87 9.57 15.87 -9.58
N GLY A 88 9.09 14.73 -10.08
CA GLY A 88 9.41 13.40 -9.56
C GLY A 88 8.88 13.11 -8.16
N ARG A 89 8.10 14.02 -7.56
CA ARG A 89 7.63 13.89 -6.16
C ARG A 89 6.30 13.16 -6.04
N LYS A 90 5.54 13.06 -7.13
CA LYS A 90 4.23 12.42 -7.15
C LYS A 90 4.04 11.63 -8.44
N THR A 91 3.24 10.58 -8.37
CA THR A 91 2.77 9.86 -9.55
C THR A 91 1.50 10.52 -10.06
N VAL A 92 1.44 10.82 -11.36
CA VAL A 92 0.26 11.31 -12.07
C VAL A 92 -0.31 10.22 -12.97
N VAL A 93 -1.59 10.37 -13.29
CA VAL A 93 -2.37 9.37 -14.05
C VAL A 93 -2.82 9.96 -15.37
N GLU A 94 -2.62 9.21 -16.44
CA GLU A 94 -2.97 9.59 -17.80
C GLU A 94 -3.79 8.48 -18.47
N TRP A 95 -4.81 8.88 -19.24
CA TRP A 95 -5.57 7.98 -20.11
C TRP A 95 -4.86 7.87 -21.46
N ILE A 96 -4.55 6.65 -21.89
CA ILE A 96 -3.72 6.39 -23.08
C ILE A 96 -4.41 5.52 -24.14
N ASP A 97 -5.70 5.29 -23.99
CA ASP A 97 -6.50 4.40 -24.84
C ASP A 97 -7.55 5.20 -25.62
N ASP A 98 -8.28 4.53 -26.50
CA ASP A 98 -9.40 5.15 -27.20
C ASP A 98 -10.52 5.55 -26.24
N ILE A 99 -11.30 6.56 -26.61
CA ILE A 99 -12.46 6.98 -25.83
C ILE A 99 -13.43 5.79 -25.75
N PRO A 100 -13.86 5.35 -24.54
CA PRO A 100 -14.81 4.27 -24.42
C PRO A 100 -16.07 4.57 -25.23
N GLU A 101 -16.54 3.62 -26.04
CA GLU A 101 -17.76 3.79 -26.82
C GLU A 101 -18.97 3.94 -25.90
N LEU A 102 -19.74 5.01 -26.10
CA LEU A 102 -20.94 5.31 -25.33
C LEU A 102 -22.15 5.14 -26.24
N LEU A 103 -22.96 4.12 -25.97
CA LEU A 103 -24.21 3.93 -26.69
C LEU A 103 -25.17 5.10 -26.37
N PRO A 104 -25.84 5.71 -27.36
CA PRO A 104 -26.86 6.71 -27.10
C PRO A 104 -27.97 6.16 -26.18
N GLY A 105 -28.30 6.88 -25.11
CA GLY A 105 -29.33 6.47 -24.14
C GLY A 105 -28.83 5.52 -23.04
N ASP A 106 -27.53 5.32 -22.92
CA ASP A 106 -26.93 4.50 -21.87
C ASP A 106 -27.01 5.16 -20.47
N SER A 107 -28.11 4.86 -19.77
CA SER A 107 -28.39 5.41 -18.44
C SER A 107 -27.33 5.10 -17.39
N GLU A 108 -26.59 3.98 -17.50
CA GLU A 108 -25.52 3.65 -16.56
C GLU A 108 -24.27 4.51 -16.82
N ALA A 109 -23.93 4.73 -18.09
CA ALA A 109 -22.85 5.64 -18.46
C ALA A 109 -23.15 7.08 -18.01
N ASP A 110 -24.40 7.52 -18.14
CA ASP A 110 -24.84 8.83 -17.62
C ASP A 110 -24.73 8.92 -16.11
N ALA A 111 -25.11 7.86 -15.39
CA ALA A 111 -24.96 7.79 -13.94
C ALA A 111 -23.47 7.86 -13.52
N ILE A 112 -22.58 7.14 -14.22
CA ILE A 112 -21.12 7.20 -13.97
C ILE A 112 -20.60 8.63 -14.14
N ARG A 113 -20.95 9.29 -15.25
CA ARG A 113 -20.56 10.68 -15.53
C ARG A 113 -21.05 11.64 -14.44
N SER A 114 -22.30 11.47 -14.03
CA SER A 114 -22.91 12.27 -12.97
C SER A 114 -22.16 12.11 -11.64
N GLU A 115 -21.81 10.88 -11.25
CA GLU A 115 -21.08 10.62 -10.00
C GLU A 115 -19.67 11.20 -9.99
N ILE A 116 -18.91 10.97 -11.06
CA ILE A 116 -17.56 11.51 -11.20
C ILE A 116 -17.59 13.04 -11.19
N TYR A 117 -18.57 13.63 -11.90
CA TYR A 117 -18.73 15.08 -11.90
C TYR A 117 -19.09 15.61 -10.51
N GLY A 118 -20.03 14.98 -9.81
CA GLY A 118 -20.40 15.33 -8.44
C GLY A 118 -19.17 15.42 -7.54
N ILE A 119 -18.42 14.31 -7.47
CA ILE A 119 -17.20 14.22 -6.65
C ILE A 119 -16.17 15.31 -7.02
N LEU A 120 -15.89 15.52 -8.30
CA LEU A 120 -14.85 16.47 -8.72
C LEU A 120 -15.28 17.94 -8.65
N SER A 121 -16.58 18.23 -8.79
CA SER A 121 -17.12 19.60 -8.77
C SER A 121 -16.95 20.28 -7.41
N GLU A 122 -16.95 19.50 -6.33
CA GLU A 122 -16.72 19.95 -4.96
C GLU A 122 -15.26 20.36 -4.69
N ARG A 123 -14.36 20.15 -5.65
CA ARG A 123 -12.90 20.38 -5.52
C ARG A 123 -12.33 19.78 -4.23
N PRO A 124 -12.59 18.51 -3.95
CA PRO A 124 -12.26 17.92 -2.66
C PRO A 124 -10.75 17.87 -2.43
N LYS A 125 -10.33 18.03 -1.18
CA LYS A 125 -8.97 17.72 -0.77
C LYS A 125 -8.78 16.21 -0.81
N ALA A 126 -7.61 15.75 -1.25
CA ALA A 126 -7.33 14.32 -1.38
C ALA A 126 -7.55 13.54 -0.07
N GLU A 127 -7.14 14.10 1.08
CA GLU A 127 -7.33 13.45 2.38
C GLU A 127 -8.81 13.32 2.79
N THR A 128 -9.69 14.24 2.38
CA THR A 128 -11.13 14.12 2.62
C THR A 128 -11.70 12.91 1.87
N LEU A 129 -11.31 12.73 0.60
CA LEU A 129 -11.70 11.55 -0.18
C LEU A 129 -11.10 10.27 0.38
N VAL A 130 -9.88 10.32 0.92
CA VAL A 130 -9.29 9.17 1.63
C VAL A 130 -10.19 8.80 2.81
N ASP A 131 -10.57 9.76 3.64
CA ASP A 131 -11.40 9.49 4.82
C ASP A 131 -12.76 8.87 4.45
N GLU A 132 -13.44 9.38 3.40
CA GLU A 132 -14.69 8.79 2.87
C GLU A 132 -14.51 7.37 2.34
N VAL A 133 -13.42 7.09 1.63
CA VAL A 133 -13.14 5.72 1.13
C VAL A 133 -12.89 4.75 2.30
N TYR A 134 -12.24 5.20 3.38
CA TYR A 134 -12.01 4.36 4.56
C TYR A 134 -13.29 4.07 5.34
N GLU A 135 -14.29 4.96 5.36
CA GLU A 135 -15.60 4.65 5.99
C GLU A 135 -16.24 3.40 5.39
N ARG A 136 -16.03 3.17 4.10
CA ARG A 136 -16.56 2.02 3.36
C ARG A 136 -15.68 0.76 3.47
N ALA A 137 -14.52 0.84 4.12
CA ALA A 137 -13.56 -0.27 4.18
C ALA A 137 -14.22 -1.54 4.74
N PRO A 138 -13.88 -2.74 4.23
CA PRO A 138 -14.54 -3.98 4.63
C PRO A 138 -14.28 -4.33 6.11
N PHE A 139 -13.11 -3.99 6.65
CA PHE A 139 -12.75 -4.34 8.02
C PHE A 139 -12.71 -3.12 8.94
N GLU A 140 -13.23 -3.27 10.16
CA GLU A 140 -13.15 -2.23 11.20
C GLU A 140 -11.71 -1.88 11.56
N PHE A 141 -10.82 -2.88 11.55
CA PHE A 141 -9.38 -2.70 11.68
C PHE A 141 -8.85 -1.57 10.78
N GLN A 142 -9.24 -1.54 9.49
CA GLN A 142 -8.76 -0.53 8.55
C GLN A 142 -9.14 0.89 8.97
N ARG A 143 -10.37 1.08 9.45
CA ARG A 143 -10.88 2.38 9.91
C ARG A 143 -10.13 2.87 11.13
N LYS A 144 -10.03 2.01 12.15
CA LYS A 144 -9.32 2.33 13.40
C LYS A 144 -7.82 2.56 13.16
N TYR A 145 -7.20 1.72 12.35
CA TYR A 145 -5.77 1.84 12.03
C TYR A 145 -5.48 3.08 11.18
N ARG A 146 -6.38 3.48 10.28
CA ARG A 146 -6.27 4.77 9.58
C ARG A 146 -6.30 5.94 10.54
N PHE A 147 -7.22 5.95 11.50
CA PHE A 147 -7.28 7.01 12.51
C PHE A 147 -5.99 7.06 13.35
N LEU A 148 -5.50 5.90 13.81
CA LEU A 148 -4.19 5.79 14.45
C LEU A 148 -3.09 6.45 13.60
N ARG A 149 -2.98 6.08 12.31
CA ARG A 149 -1.96 6.60 11.39
C ARG A 149 -2.01 8.12 11.23
N ILE A 150 -3.22 8.70 11.23
CA ILE A 150 -3.38 10.17 11.25
C ILE A 150 -2.81 10.74 12.54
N CYS A 151 -3.13 10.14 13.70
CA CYS A 151 -2.74 10.68 15.00
C CYS A 151 -1.26 10.50 15.35
N ILE A 152 -0.59 9.48 14.83
CA ILE A 152 0.88 9.35 14.95
C ILE A 152 1.64 10.23 13.94
N GLY A 153 0.94 10.98 13.08
CA GLY A 153 1.56 11.93 12.14
C GLY A 153 2.15 11.30 10.87
N THR A 154 1.90 10.01 10.62
CA THR A 154 2.39 9.34 9.40
C THR A 154 1.67 9.82 8.13
N THR A 155 0.41 10.26 8.27
CA THR A 155 -0.47 10.70 7.17
C THR A 155 -1.50 11.73 7.69
N GLY A 156 -2.37 12.27 6.83
CA GLY A 156 -3.56 12.98 7.32
C GLY A 156 -3.48 14.50 7.39
N ARG A 157 -2.47 15.16 6.80
CA ARG A 157 -2.46 16.63 6.69
C ARG A 157 -3.66 17.09 5.85
N GLY A 158 -4.64 17.72 6.51
CA GLY A 158 -5.90 18.11 5.88
C GLY A 158 -7.02 17.06 5.97
N SER A 159 -6.82 15.99 6.73
CA SER A 159 -7.91 15.09 7.17
C SER A 159 -8.84 15.83 8.14
N ARG A 160 -10.12 15.48 8.13
CA ARG A 160 -11.11 16.03 9.09
C ARG A 160 -10.84 15.60 10.53
N PHE A 161 -10.14 14.48 10.72
CA PHE A 161 -9.82 13.89 12.01
C PHE A 161 -8.59 14.53 12.69
N GLN A 162 -7.91 15.46 12.03
CA GLN A 162 -6.64 16.00 12.51
C GLN A 162 -6.75 16.68 13.89
N ARG A 163 -7.88 17.34 14.20
CA ARG A 163 -8.11 17.97 15.51
C ARG A 163 -8.33 16.95 16.62
N GLU A 164 -9.01 15.85 16.32
CA GLU A 164 -9.30 14.79 17.30
C GLU A 164 -7.99 14.14 17.81
N CYS A 165 -6.98 14.10 16.95
CA CYS A 165 -5.67 13.53 17.27
C CYS A 165 -4.89 14.25 18.38
N GLU A 166 -5.19 15.52 18.67
CA GLU A 166 -4.49 16.29 19.71
C GLU A 166 -4.79 15.79 21.14
N SER A 167 -5.90 15.08 21.31
CA SER A 167 -6.45 14.70 22.63
C SER A 167 -6.41 13.21 22.94
N VAL A 168 -5.93 12.39 22.00
CA VAL A 168 -6.00 10.92 22.08
C VAL A 168 -4.63 10.31 22.33
N ASN A 169 -4.60 9.24 23.13
CA ASN A 169 -3.38 8.46 23.34
C ASN A 169 -3.17 7.48 22.17
N PRO A 170 -2.12 7.64 21.34
CA PRO A 170 -1.91 6.77 20.18
C PRO A 170 -1.69 5.31 20.55
N TRP A 171 -1.15 5.02 21.73
CA TRP A 171 -1.01 3.65 22.22
C TRP A 171 -2.38 2.98 22.42
N ALA A 172 -3.33 3.69 23.04
CA ALA A 172 -4.70 3.19 23.21
C ALA A 172 -5.41 2.98 21.86
N LEU A 173 -5.16 3.86 20.89
CA LEU A 173 -5.68 3.69 19.52
C LEU A 173 -5.11 2.46 18.83
N LEU A 174 -3.82 2.17 19.01
CA LEU A 174 -3.19 0.98 18.45
C LEU A 174 -3.79 -0.30 19.04
N LEU A 175 -3.94 -0.37 20.37
CA LEU A 175 -4.57 -1.52 21.02
C LEU A 175 -6.00 -1.70 20.52
N GLY A 176 -6.81 -0.64 20.50
CA GLY A 176 -8.19 -0.70 20.04
C GLY A 176 -8.32 -1.06 18.55
N ALA A 177 -7.33 -0.73 17.71
CA ALA A 177 -7.27 -1.20 16.34
C ALA A 177 -6.92 -2.69 16.27
N LEU A 178 -5.87 -3.13 16.97
CA LEU A 178 -5.45 -4.54 16.97
C LEU A 178 -6.52 -5.48 17.53
N ASP A 179 -7.35 -5.03 18.47
CA ASP A 179 -8.46 -5.80 19.02
C ASP A 179 -9.55 -6.09 17.98
N THR A 180 -9.66 -5.28 16.91
CA THR A 180 -10.59 -5.52 15.80
C THR A 180 -9.92 -6.12 14.58
N PHE A 181 -8.70 -6.64 14.75
CA PHE A 181 -7.99 -7.30 13.66
C PHE A 181 -8.77 -8.53 13.16
N PRO A 182 -9.05 -8.64 11.84
CA PRO A 182 -9.83 -9.74 11.28
C PRO A 182 -9.02 -11.05 11.21
N ALA A 183 -8.83 -11.69 12.36
CA ALA A 183 -7.95 -12.85 12.52
C ALA A 183 -8.34 -14.05 11.65
N ASP A 184 -9.63 -14.21 11.37
CA ASP A 184 -10.18 -15.29 10.53
C ASP A 184 -9.81 -15.14 9.05
N HIS A 185 -9.51 -13.92 8.61
CA HIS A 185 -9.11 -13.63 7.23
C HIS A 185 -7.58 -13.62 7.06
N PHE A 186 -6.84 -13.26 8.13
CA PHE A 186 -5.40 -13.03 8.07
C PHE A 186 -4.63 -13.81 9.14
N HIS A 187 -4.80 -15.13 9.15
CA HIS A 187 -4.17 -16.02 10.14
C HIS A 187 -2.66 -15.86 10.25
N ARG A 188 -1.94 -15.70 9.13
CA ARG A 188 -0.48 -15.52 9.14
C ARG A 188 -0.08 -14.24 9.86
N LEU A 189 -0.75 -13.13 9.57
CA LEU A 189 -0.46 -11.84 10.18
C LEU A 189 -0.87 -11.80 11.66
N THR A 190 -1.94 -12.51 12.02
CA THR A 190 -2.40 -12.64 13.41
C THR A 190 -1.30 -13.14 14.33
N ARG A 191 -0.47 -14.08 13.85
CA ARG A 191 0.68 -14.63 14.61
C ARG A 191 1.78 -13.59 14.88
N LEU A 192 1.85 -12.54 14.09
CA LEU A 192 2.85 -11.47 14.23
C LEU A 192 2.42 -10.40 15.24
N ILE A 193 1.11 -10.28 15.52
CA ILE A 193 0.54 -9.22 16.36
C ILE A 193 1.17 -9.16 17.77
N PRO A 194 1.39 -10.28 18.49
CA PRO A 194 1.97 -10.22 19.82
C PRO A 194 3.37 -9.57 19.81
N ALA A 195 4.27 -10.04 18.93
CA ALA A 195 5.62 -9.46 18.81
C ALA A 195 5.56 -8.00 18.34
N PHE A 196 4.73 -7.68 17.35
CA PHE A 196 4.53 -6.31 16.89
C PHE A 196 4.08 -5.38 18.01
N LYS A 197 3.07 -5.79 18.79
CA LYS A 197 2.55 -5.04 19.93
C LYS A 197 3.64 -4.78 20.97
N GLU A 198 4.42 -5.80 21.32
CA GLU A 198 5.52 -5.64 22.28
C GLU A 198 6.62 -4.71 21.75
N ALA A 199 7.01 -4.81 20.49
CA ALA A 199 8.02 -3.94 19.90
C ALA A 199 7.58 -2.47 19.92
N VAL A 200 6.31 -2.19 19.59
CA VAL A 200 5.77 -0.83 19.70
C VAL A 200 5.69 -0.39 21.15
N ASN A 201 5.30 -1.27 22.09
CA ASN A 201 5.27 -0.94 23.51
C ASN A 201 6.66 -0.54 24.03
N VAL A 202 7.70 -1.31 23.69
CA VAL A 202 9.08 -1.01 24.07
C VAL A 202 9.50 0.33 23.48
N ALA A 203 9.30 0.55 22.17
CA ALA A 203 9.65 1.81 21.51
C ALA A 203 8.90 3.03 22.10
N TRP A 204 7.64 2.84 22.51
CA TRP A 204 6.82 3.91 23.08
C TRP A 204 7.24 4.28 24.50
N ASN A 205 7.72 3.31 25.28
CA ASN A 205 8.08 3.49 26.69
C ASN A 205 9.58 3.73 26.91
N THR A 206 10.39 3.86 25.86
CA THR A 206 11.77 4.37 26.03
C THR A 206 11.75 5.80 26.60
N SER A 207 12.85 6.21 27.23
CA SER A 207 12.98 7.57 27.78
C SER A 207 14.16 8.30 27.12
N PRO A 208 13.92 9.23 26.16
CA PRO A 208 12.61 9.66 25.64
C PRO A 208 11.93 8.62 24.73
N PRO A 209 10.59 8.71 24.50
CA PRO A 209 9.87 7.81 23.59
C PRO A 209 10.41 7.85 22.17
N ASP A 210 10.70 6.68 21.58
CA ASP A 210 11.17 6.56 20.20
C ASP A 210 9.98 6.59 19.22
N ARG A 211 9.53 7.83 18.94
CA ARG A 211 8.45 8.08 17.99
C ARG A 211 8.77 7.63 16.58
N ASN A 212 10.05 7.72 16.17
CA ASN A 212 10.46 7.35 14.82
C ASN A 212 10.31 5.84 14.61
N ARG A 213 10.77 5.03 15.57
CA ARG A 213 10.60 3.58 15.51
C ARG A 213 9.16 3.15 15.65
N THR A 214 8.39 3.82 16.50
CA THR A 214 6.94 3.60 16.58
C THR A 214 6.28 3.78 15.21
N MET A 215 6.55 4.91 14.54
CA MET A 215 6.00 5.18 13.21
C MET A 215 6.47 4.17 12.18
N GLU A 216 7.75 3.79 12.20
CA GLU A 216 8.31 2.81 11.27
C GLU A 216 7.64 1.44 11.41
N LEU A 217 7.47 0.95 12.64
CA LEU A 217 6.77 -0.30 12.94
C LEU A 217 5.32 -0.25 12.47
N VAL A 218 4.58 0.82 12.81
CA VAL A 218 3.17 0.98 12.43
C VAL A 218 3.00 1.05 10.92
N GLU A 219 3.88 1.76 10.21
CA GLU A 219 3.87 1.82 8.74
C GLU A 219 4.25 0.50 8.10
N ALA A 220 5.27 -0.19 8.61
CA ALA A 220 5.69 -1.49 8.08
C ALA A 220 4.56 -2.53 8.22
N PHE A 221 3.90 -2.57 9.38
CA PHE A 221 2.79 -3.51 9.63
C PHE A 221 1.60 -3.17 8.73
N TRP A 222 1.28 -1.89 8.58
CA TRP A 222 0.21 -1.45 7.68
C TRP A 222 0.46 -1.88 6.24
N LYS A 223 1.67 -1.65 5.73
CA LYS A 223 2.06 -2.04 4.36
C LYS A 223 1.95 -3.55 4.17
N LEU A 224 2.36 -4.34 5.16
CA LEU A 224 2.22 -5.79 5.13
C LEU A 224 0.74 -6.20 5.10
N PHE A 225 -0.07 -5.67 6.01
CA PHE A 225 -1.52 -5.91 6.03
C PHE A 225 -2.17 -5.59 4.69
N CYS A 226 -1.85 -4.44 4.10
CA CYS A 226 -2.33 -4.02 2.79
C CYS A 226 -2.01 -5.03 1.67
N CYS A 227 -0.79 -5.59 1.68
CA CYS A 227 -0.37 -6.61 0.71
C CYS A 227 -1.16 -7.92 0.83
N HIS A 228 -1.63 -8.26 2.02
CA HIS A 228 -2.47 -9.43 2.25
C HIS A 228 -3.95 -9.16 2.05
N LEU A 229 -4.44 -7.95 2.41
CA LEU A 229 -5.81 -7.53 2.22
C LEU A 229 -6.27 -7.72 0.76
N ARG A 230 -5.40 -7.43 -0.19
CA ARG A 230 -5.69 -7.58 -1.63
C ARG A 230 -5.85 -9.02 -2.11
N LEU A 231 -5.43 -9.99 -1.28
CA LEU A 231 -5.60 -11.41 -1.57
C LEU A 231 -6.92 -11.92 -0.96
N ASP A 232 -7.50 -11.19 -0.01
CA ASP A 232 -8.77 -11.52 0.59
C ASP A 232 -9.93 -11.08 -0.31
N ARG A 233 -10.95 -11.93 -0.42
CA ARG A 233 -12.12 -11.72 -1.29
C ARG A 233 -12.89 -10.45 -0.98
N ASP A 234 -12.87 -9.99 0.27
CA ASP A 234 -13.57 -8.77 0.70
C ASP A 234 -12.69 -7.53 0.46
N GLY A 235 -11.39 -7.73 0.23
CA GLY A 235 -10.41 -6.68 -0.06
C GLY A 235 -10.17 -6.39 -1.55
N HIS A 236 -10.71 -7.19 -2.47
CA HIS A 236 -10.61 -6.97 -3.92
C HIS A 236 -11.85 -7.45 -4.67
N GLU A 237 -12.08 -6.91 -5.86
CA GLU A 237 -13.10 -7.40 -6.78
C GLU A 237 -12.48 -7.61 -8.16
N LEU A 238 -12.68 -8.81 -8.70
CA LEU A 238 -12.46 -9.15 -10.12
C LEU A 238 -11.05 -8.83 -10.63
N ILE A 239 -10.11 -9.54 -10.03
CA ILE A 239 -8.70 -9.49 -10.34
C ILE A 239 -8.36 -10.65 -11.28
N PRO A 240 -7.74 -10.41 -12.45
CA PRO A 240 -7.30 -11.48 -13.33
C PRO A 240 -6.39 -12.46 -12.59
N SER A 241 -6.52 -13.76 -12.85
CA SER A 241 -5.76 -14.80 -12.14
C SER A 241 -4.25 -14.59 -12.20
N ALA A 242 -3.74 -14.08 -13.33
CA ALA A 242 -2.33 -13.72 -13.48
C ALA A 242 -1.90 -12.60 -12.52
N GLN A 243 -2.74 -11.56 -12.35
CA GLN A 243 -2.49 -10.48 -11.41
C GLN A 243 -2.58 -10.97 -9.97
N PHE A 244 -3.58 -11.80 -9.65
CA PHE A 244 -3.74 -12.37 -8.32
C PHE A 244 -2.51 -13.18 -7.93
N LYS A 245 -1.99 -14.01 -8.84
CA LYS A 245 -0.74 -14.76 -8.63
C LYS A 245 0.46 -13.84 -8.38
N ALA A 246 0.63 -12.79 -9.18
CA ALA A 246 1.69 -11.81 -8.96
C ALA A 246 1.57 -11.13 -7.57
N TRP A 247 0.34 -10.83 -7.14
CA TRP A 247 0.09 -10.29 -5.81
C TRP A 247 0.42 -11.25 -4.68
N GLN A 248 0.18 -12.56 -4.87
CA GLN A 248 0.58 -13.60 -3.92
C GLN A 248 2.10 -13.65 -3.77
N GLU A 249 2.84 -13.67 -4.88
CA GLU A 249 4.31 -13.67 -4.88
C GLU A 249 4.87 -12.43 -4.18
N ILE A 250 4.31 -11.26 -4.45
CA ILE A 250 4.69 -10.02 -3.77
C ILE A 250 4.35 -10.10 -2.26
N ALA A 251 3.21 -10.66 -1.87
CA ALA A 251 2.85 -10.78 -0.45
C ALA A 251 3.82 -11.68 0.32
N GLU A 252 4.24 -12.81 -0.28
CA GLU A 252 5.26 -13.70 0.31
C GLU A 252 6.62 -12.98 0.41
N SER A 253 7.04 -12.28 -0.63
CA SER A 253 8.27 -11.46 -0.59
C SER A 253 8.21 -10.37 0.49
N ARG A 254 7.03 -9.80 0.71
CA ARG A 254 6.81 -8.77 1.74
C ARG A 254 6.84 -9.33 3.15
N LEU A 255 6.48 -10.59 3.39
CA LEU A 255 6.69 -11.25 4.67
C LEU A 255 8.18 -11.39 4.99
N VAL A 256 8.99 -11.84 4.03
CA VAL A 256 10.45 -11.92 4.20
C VAL A 256 11.05 -10.54 4.48
N LYS A 257 10.60 -9.52 3.75
CA LYS A 257 11.03 -8.13 3.98
C LYS A 257 10.59 -7.61 5.35
N TRP A 258 9.39 -7.96 5.80
CA TRP A 258 8.90 -7.64 7.13
C TRP A 258 9.79 -8.27 8.20
N ASP A 259 10.08 -9.57 8.12
CA ASP A 259 10.91 -10.26 9.12
C ASP A 259 12.28 -9.59 9.27
N ARG A 260 12.89 -9.17 8.16
CA ARG A 260 14.15 -8.44 8.16
C ARG A 260 14.02 -7.06 8.82
N ILE A 261 13.08 -6.21 8.34
CA ILE A 261 12.89 -4.84 8.87
C ILE A 261 12.52 -4.89 10.35
N PHE A 262 11.58 -5.75 10.71
CA PHE A 262 11.12 -5.92 12.09
C PHE A 262 12.25 -6.43 12.98
N GLY A 263 13.02 -7.44 12.52
CA GLY A 263 14.18 -7.94 13.24
C GLY A 263 15.26 -6.87 13.44
N ASP A 264 15.58 -6.08 12.41
CA ASP A 264 16.55 -4.99 12.51
C ASP A 264 16.10 -3.95 13.56
N ILE A 265 14.82 -3.56 13.55
CA ILE A 265 14.24 -2.66 14.57
C ILE A 265 14.32 -3.27 15.98
N VAL A 266 14.02 -4.57 16.13
CA VAL A 266 14.10 -5.25 17.43
C VAL A 266 15.53 -5.28 17.97
N VAL A 267 16.53 -5.51 17.13
CA VAL A 267 17.96 -5.45 17.50
C VAL A 267 18.36 -4.05 17.95
N GLU A 268 17.87 -3.02 17.27
CA GLU A 268 18.13 -1.62 17.63
C GLU A 268 17.46 -1.25 18.95
N LEU A 269 16.21 -1.69 19.17
CA LEU A 269 15.50 -1.52 20.45
C LEU A 269 16.21 -2.25 21.59
N ALA A 270 16.80 -3.42 21.36
CA ALA A 270 17.59 -4.12 22.37
C ALA A 270 18.84 -3.34 22.80
N GLY A 271 19.41 -2.55 21.87
CA GLY A 271 20.53 -1.66 22.16
C GLY A 271 20.17 -0.47 23.03
N THR A 272 18.88 -0.09 23.08
CA THR A 272 18.38 1.07 23.84
C THR A 272 17.53 0.69 25.04
N SER A 273 17.02 -0.56 25.09
CA SER A 273 16.19 -1.08 26.18
C SER A 273 16.56 -2.54 26.51
N GLY A 274 16.91 -2.79 27.77
CA GLY A 274 17.18 -4.15 28.28
C GLY A 274 15.93 -5.05 28.34
N GLU A 275 14.74 -4.51 28.11
CA GLU A 275 13.48 -5.26 28.15
C GLU A 275 13.38 -6.25 26.98
N VAL A 276 14.03 -5.99 25.85
CA VAL A 276 13.91 -6.82 24.63
C VAL A 276 14.40 -8.25 24.86
N ALA A 277 15.57 -8.41 25.46
CA ALA A 277 16.18 -9.73 25.65
C ALA A 277 15.37 -10.64 26.59
N SER A 278 14.67 -10.05 27.57
CA SER A 278 13.81 -10.78 28.52
C SER A 278 12.37 -10.97 28.02
N ASN A 279 11.98 -10.28 26.94
CA ASN A 279 10.64 -10.38 26.38
C ASN A 279 10.49 -11.68 25.58
N ARG A 280 9.53 -12.52 25.98
CA ARG A 280 9.27 -13.83 25.35
C ARG A 280 8.97 -13.79 23.85
N PHE A 281 8.52 -12.65 23.33
CA PHE A 281 8.21 -12.48 21.91
C PHE A 281 9.35 -11.85 21.13
N LEU A 282 10.12 -10.94 21.74
CA LEU A 282 11.16 -10.18 21.05
C LEU A 282 12.54 -10.82 21.16
N GLY A 283 12.88 -11.43 22.31
CA GLY A 283 14.20 -12.05 22.52
C GLY A 283 14.58 -13.09 21.46
N PRO A 284 13.71 -14.05 21.10
CA PRO A 284 14.00 -15.00 20.03
C PRO A 284 14.20 -14.35 18.65
N ILE A 285 13.51 -13.23 18.38
CA ILE A 285 13.62 -12.48 17.12
C ILE A 285 14.94 -11.72 17.07
N GLU A 286 15.32 -11.09 18.18
CA GLU A 286 16.61 -10.42 18.35
C GLU A 286 17.77 -11.40 18.11
N GLU A 287 17.76 -12.55 18.81
CA GLU A 287 18.83 -13.54 18.73
C GLU A 287 18.98 -14.07 17.30
N LYS A 288 17.86 -14.43 16.67
CA LYS A 288 17.83 -14.89 15.29
C LYS A 288 18.43 -13.83 14.36
N ARG A 289 17.99 -12.57 14.46
CA ARG A 289 18.45 -11.51 13.56
C ARG A 289 19.93 -11.18 13.77
N ARG A 290 20.44 -11.18 15.00
CA ARG A 290 21.88 -10.99 15.26
C ARG A 290 22.73 -12.08 14.60
N ARG A 291 22.25 -13.33 14.62
CA ARG A 291 22.92 -14.46 13.95
C ARG A 291 22.95 -14.26 12.43
N GLU A 292 21.82 -13.90 11.83
CA GLU A 292 21.73 -13.59 10.40
C GLU A 292 22.66 -12.43 10.01
N GLN A 293 22.70 -11.35 10.79
CA GLN A 293 23.59 -10.21 10.52
C GLN A 293 25.09 -10.60 10.62
N LEU A 294 25.44 -11.53 11.51
CA LEU A 294 26.81 -12.05 11.60
C LEU A 294 27.18 -12.89 10.37
N GLU A 295 26.26 -13.74 9.89
CA GLU A 295 26.44 -14.52 8.67
C GLU A 295 26.54 -13.61 7.44
N GLU A 296 25.64 -12.62 7.30
CA GLU A 296 25.67 -11.61 6.24
C GLU A 296 27.03 -10.88 6.20
N ARG A 297 27.59 -10.51 7.36
CA ARG A 297 28.90 -9.86 7.45
C ARG A 297 30.03 -10.78 7.00
N LYS A 298 30.05 -12.04 7.45
CA LYS A 298 31.07 -13.02 7.02
C LYS A 298 31.07 -13.19 5.50
N THR A 299 29.90 -13.33 4.88
CA THR A 299 29.79 -13.44 3.42
C THR A 299 30.29 -12.19 2.70
N ILE A 300 30.03 -10.99 3.24
CA ILE A 300 30.55 -9.74 2.67
C ILE A 300 32.07 -9.68 2.79
N ASP A 301 32.62 -10.03 3.95
CA ASP A 301 34.07 -10.02 4.19
C ASP A 301 34.79 -11.01 3.25
N GLU A 302 34.26 -12.22 3.09
CA GLU A 302 34.75 -13.21 2.12
C GLU A 302 34.68 -12.70 0.66
N ALA A 303 33.59 -12.04 0.28
CA ALA A 303 33.45 -11.46 -1.06
C ALA A 303 34.45 -10.31 -1.30
N LEU A 304 34.71 -9.49 -0.28
CA LEU A 304 35.68 -8.39 -0.36
C LEU A 304 37.12 -8.92 -0.44
N GLU A 305 37.44 -10.01 0.26
CA GLU A 305 38.74 -10.69 0.17
C GLU A 305 38.98 -11.20 -1.26
N VAL A 306 38.01 -11.90 -1.86
CA VAL A 306 38.09 -12.36 -3.25
C VAL A 306 38.27 -11.21 -4.23
N ILE A 307 37.59 -10.07 -4.02
CA ILE A 307 37.77 -8.88 -4.86
C ILE A 307 39.18 -8.30 -4.69
N GLY A 308 39.71 -8.26 -3.46
CA GLY A 308 41.05 -7.80 -3.14
C GLY A 308 42.13 -8.66 -3.80
N GLU A 309 42.02 -9.98 -3.71
CA GLU A 309 42.94 -10.94 -4.34
C GLU A 309 42.94 -10.85 -5.87
N ASN A 310 41.74 -10.71 -6.47
CA ASN A 310 41.61 -10.53 -7.92
C ASN A 310 42.23 -9.20 -8.39
N ARG A 311 42.09 -8.13 -7.61
CA ARG A 311 42.72 -6.84 -7.91
C ARG A 311 44.24 -6.92 -7.82
N ALA A 312 44.78 -7.55 -6.77
CA ALA A 312 46.23 -7.76 -6.63
C ALA A 312 46.81 -8.61 -7.77
N THR A 313 46.05 -9.62 -8.23
CA THR A 313 46.42 -10.45 -9.38
C THR A 313 46.45 -9.64 -10.68
N LEU A 314 45.44 -8.79 -10.92
CA LEU A 314 45.39 -7.91 -12.09
C LEU A 314 46.53 -6.89 -12.12
N ASP A 315 46.88 -6.30 -10.98
CA ASP A 315 47.99 -5.36 -10.85
C ASP A 315 49.34 -6.06 -11.11
N THR A 316 49.48 -7.32 -10.69
CA THR A 316 50.66 -8.15 -10.97
C THR A 316 50.80 -8.49 -12.45
N VAL A 317 49.69 -8.78 -13.14
CA VAL A 317 49.67 -9.07 -14.59
C VAL A 317 49.89 -7.79 -15.42
N ALA A 318 49.35 -6.65 -15.00
CA ALA A 318 49.53 -5.35 -15.67
C ALA A 318 50.97 -4.79 -15.52
N GLY A 319 51.66 -5.14 -14.44
CA GLY A 319 53.06 -4.77 -14.20
C GLY A 319 54.09 -5.64 -14.93
N MET A 320 53.69 -6.72 -15.61
CA MET A 320 54.63 -7.54 -16.39
C MET A 320 55.06 -6.82 -17.67
N PRO A 321 56.38 -6.64 -17.90
CA PRO A 321 56.88 -5.99 -19.11
C PRO A 321 56.49 -6.80 -20.35
N ARG A 322 55.84 -6.15 -21.32
CA ARG A 322 55.54 -6.77 -22.62
C ARG A 322 56.85 -7.20 -23.25
N ARG A 323 57.05 -8.51 -23.38
CA ARG A 323 58.17 -9.07 -24.15
C ARG A 323 58.05 -8.56 -25.59
N GLN A 324 58.99 -7.71 -25.98
CA GLN A 324 59.20 -7.29 -27.37
C GLN A 324 59.85 -8.41 -28.17
#